data_AF-D4KCE0-F1
#
_entry.id   AF-D4KCE0-F1
#
_cell.length_a   1.000
_cell.length_b   1.000
_cell.length_c   1.000
_cell.angle_alpha   90.00
_cell.angle_beta   90.00
_cell.angle_gamma   90.00
#
_symmetry.space_group_name_H-M   'P 1'
#
loop_
_entity.id
_entity.type
_entity.pdbx_description
1 polymer ?
#
loop_
_entity_poly.entity_id
_entity_poly.type
_entity_poly.pdbx_seq_one_letter_code
_entity_poly.pdbx_strand_id
1 'polypeptide(L)'
;MTDKELIGKLNAMVKALQKAKKKTDKTRILLDARKDFGDEADELMAFFKFLLDPAIVTGLSDAKINKKVTAKPDIDIQYLSCGYLYIMGAGHNTGSDASIVTIQNYLHKNPEYEEFLKRLFTKNLPIGVEAATINKVYGEEIIPVWEVQQGYPIDKVKLKDGIWFSLSQKMNGNRGTMYKGELISRQAQKFKGLDHIKNDLLALYDEDASRRDAWVFDGELIYKNPERMSDGEAFRYGTGLLNSDNKDKTGIKFVIFDVIPVVEFDRGKCTIPYKIRRIGLNCLRAEITRKHLENIEIVPMVYEGTDQSVIPKWLDYAVEHDWEGLMLNTDVPYRRARHNGCLKIKRFYTVDLRITAIEEGQNRLAGTMGALVVDYKGNELRVGSGFDDATRAAVWANPDNYIGKIVECKYKEVTMDKKTGLESLQFPTFVRFRDDKNEVSYG
;
A
#
# COMPACT_ATOMS: atom_id res chain seq x y z
N MET A 1 -25.31 -12.85 24.18
CA MET A 1 -25.37 -13.55 22.86
C MET A 1 -24.59 -14.86 22.88
N THR A 2 -25.09 -15.94 22.28
CA THR A 2 -24.30 -17.18 22.02
C THR A 2 -23.31 -16.95 20.88
N ASP A 3 -22.28 -17.81 20.78
CA ASP A 3 -21.27 -17.68 19.72
C ASP A 3 -21.88 -17.77 18.32
N LYS A 4 -22.77 -18.74 18.11
CA LYS A 4 -23.44 -18.97 16.84
C LYS A 4 -24.34 -17.79 16.43
N GLU A 5 -25.00 -17.14 17.39
CA GLU A 5 -25.78 -15.92 17.14
C GLU A 5 -24.87 -14.76 16.73
N LEU A 6 -23.71 -14.61 17.38
CA LEU A 6 -22.74 -13.57 17.06
C LEU A 6 -22.17 -13.73 15.64
N ILE A 7 -21.70 -14.93 15.28
CA ILE A 7 -21.22 -15.23 13.93
C ILE A 7 -22.33 -14.97 12.90
N GLY A 8 -23.57 -15.37 13.20
CA GLY A 8 -24.73 -15.13 12.35
C GLY A 8 -24.99 -13.64 12.10
N LYS A 9 -25.02 -12.82 13.17
CA LYS A 9 -25.19 -11.37 13.08
C LYS A 9 -24.07 -10.71 12.26
N LEU A 10 -22.81 -11.06 12.54
CA LEU A 10 -21.65 -10.53 11.82
C LEU A 10 -21.68 -10.90 10.33
N ASN A 11 -21.96 -12.16 10.00
CA ASN A 11 -22.05 -12.64 8.62
C ASN A 11 -23.20 -11.95 7.87
N ALA A 12 -24.36 -11.77 8.50
CA ALA A 12 -25.49 -11.04 7.90
C ALA A 12 -25.14 -9.59 7.60
N MET A 13 -24.49 -8.88 8.54
CA MET A 13 -24.00 -7.52 8.33
C MET A 13 -22.99 -7.46 7.19
N VAL A 14 -22.02 -8.38 7.15
CA VAL A 14 -21.00 -8.41 6.08
C VAL A 14 -21.64 -8.63 4.71
N LYS A 15 -22.60 -9.56 4.59
CA LYS A 15 -23.35 -9.76 3.34
C LYS A 15 -24.11 -8.51 2.92
N ALA A 16 -24.72 -7.79 3.85
CA ALA A 16 -25.38 -6.52 3.57
C ALA A 16 -24.39 -5.45 3.06
N LEU A 17 -23.22 -5.31 3.72
CA LEU A 17 -22.16 -4.39 3.32
C LEU A 17 -21.57 -4.71 1.93
N GLN A 18 -21.41 -5.99 1.62
CA GLN A 18 -20.92 -6.46 0.32
C GLN A 18 -21.92 -6.21 -0.81
N LYS A 19 -23.22 -6.34 -0.53
CA LYS A 19 -24.30 -6.06 -1.50
C LYS A 19 -24.48 -4.56 -1.75
N ALA A 20 -24.24 -3.73 -0.74
CA ALA A 20 -24.40 -2.29 -0.84
C ALA A 20 -23.35 -1.65 -1.78
N LYS A 21 -23.82 -0.92 -2.79
CA LYS A 21 -22.93 -0.20 -3.72
C LYS A 21 -22.61 1.23 -3.26
N LYS A 22 -23.59 1.92 -2.64
CA LYS A 22 -23.43 3.32 -2.24
C LYS A 22 -22.85 3.45 -0.84
N LYS A 23 -22.01 4.46 -0.64
CA LYS A 23 -21.42 4.78 0.66
C LYS A 23 -22.48 5.07 1.73
N THR A 24 -23.56 5.76 1.36
CA THR A 24 -24.69 6.07 2.25
C THR A 24 -25.38 4.81 2.77
N ASP A 25 -25.56 3.81 1.91
CA ASP A 25 -26.21 2.55 2.29
C ASP A 25 -25.33 1.79 3.29
N LYS A 26 -24.01 1.75 3.04
CA LYS A 26 -23.04 1.15 3.96
C LYS A 26 -23.02 1.86 5.31
N THR A 27 -23.05 3.19 5.32
CA THR A 27 -23.15 3.97 6.57
C THR A 27 -24.42 3.61 7.36
N ARG A 28 -25.57 3.50 6.69
CA ARG A 28 -26.82 3.07 7.36
C ARG A 28 -26.70 1.66 7.93
N ILE A 29 -26.19 0.70 7.16
CA ILE A 29 -25.98 -0.68 7.61
C ILE A 29 -25.10 -0.73 8.87
N LEU A 30 -24.03 0.06 8.92
CA LEU A 30 -23.15 0.14 10.09
C LEU A 30 -23.88 0.73 11.32
N LEU A 31 -24.63 1.81 11.15
CA LEU A 31 -25.40 2.41 12.25
C LEU A 31 -26.50 1.49 12.77
N ASP A 32 -27.19 0.78 11.86
CA ASP A 32 -28.20 -0.21 12.22
C ASP A 32 -27.55 -1.40 12.93
N ALA A 33 -26.40 -1.89 12.47
CA ALA A 33 -25.65 -2.92 13.16
C ALA A 33 -25.26 -2.52 14.59
N ARG A 34 -24.81 -1.28 14.84
CA ARG A 34 -24.51 -0.82 16.21
C ARG A 34 -25.75 -0.87 17.11
N LYS A 35 -26.95 -0.58 16.58
CA LYS A 35 -28.21 -0.70 17.34
C LYS A 35 -28.59 -2.16 17.57
N ASP A 36 -28.48 -3.00 16.55
CA ASP A 36 -28.84 -4.43 16.60
C ASP A 36 -27.94 -5.23 17.55
N PHE A 37 -26.71 -4.77 17.76
CA PHE A 37 -25.77 -5.33 18.74
C PHE A 37 -26.04 -4.83 20.16
N GLY A 38 -26.63 -3.65 20.37
CA GLY A 38 -27.02 -3.16 21.69
C GLY A 38 -25.89 -3.27 22.73
N ASP A 39 -26.14 -4.01 23.80
CA ASP A 39 -25.18 -4.25 24.90
C ASP A 39 -23.92 -5.03 24.46
N GLU A 40 -23.96 -5.69 23.31
CA GLU A 40 -22.83 -6.42 22.73
C GLU A 40 -22.07 -5.62 21.66
N ALA A 41 -22.20 -4.29 21.63
CA ALA A 41 -21.50 -3.43 20.67
C ALA A 41 -19.97 -3.59 20.69
N ASP A 42 -19.38 -3.98 21.82
CA ASP A 42 -17.95 -4.24 21.95
C ASP A 42 -17.47 -5.38 21.03
N GLU A 43 -18.28 -6.43 20.83
CA GLU A 43 -17.96 -7.52 19.90
C GLU A 43 -17.95 -7.05 18.45
N LEU A 44 -18.85 -6.12 18.09
CA LEU A 44 -18.87 -5.50 16.78
C LEU A 44 -17.62 -4.63 16.55
N MET A 45 -17.25 -3.82 17.55
CA MET A 45 -16.06 -2.97 17.46
C MET A 45 -14.80 -3.81 17.32
N ALA A 46 -14.71 -4.88 18.10
CA ALA A 46 -13.54 -5.73 18.13
C ALA A 46 -13.47 -6.65 16.88
N PHE A 47 -14.60 -7.03 16.27
CA PHE A 47 -14.64 -7.59 14.91
C PHE A 47 -14.02 -6.62 13.89
N PHE A 48 -14.42 -5.35 13.88
CA PHE A 48 -13.86 -4.37 12.94
C PHE A 48 -12.37 -4.13 13.19
N LYS A 49 -11.95 -4.05 14.45
CA LYS A 49 -10.54 -3.94 14.83
C LYS A 49 -9.75 -5.14 14.33
N PHE A 50 -10.19 -6.37 14.62
CA PHE A 50 -9.53 -7.57 14.14
C PHE A 50 -9.39 -7.58 12.62
N LEU A 51 -10.46 -7.25 11.89
CA LEU A 51 -10.48 -7.32 10.43
C LEU A 51 -9.65 -6.21 9.76
N LEU A 52 -9.71 -4.98 10.28
CA LEU A 52 -9.20 -3.79 9.58
C LEU A 52 -7.94 -3.19 10.18
N ASP A 53 -7.55 -3.53 11.41
CA ASP A 53 -6.30 -3.05 12.01
C ASP A 53 -5.11 -3.78 11.34
N PRO A 54 -4.21 -3.07 10.64
CA PRO A 54 -3.06 -3.68 9.99
C PRO A 54 -2.01 -4.22 10.98
N ALA A 55 -2.02 -3.80 12.24
CA ALA A 55 -1.11 -4.33 13.27
C ALA A 55 -1.49 -5.77 13.68
N ILE A 56 -2.75 -6.16 13.47
CA ILE A 56 -3.24 -7.51 13.76
C ILE A 56 -2.96 -8.41 12.55
N VAL A 57 -2.01 -9.32 12.68
CA VAL A 57 -1.63 -10.31 11.65
C VAL A 57 -1.97 -11.71 12.15
N THR A 58 -2.48 -12.59 11.30
CA THR A 58 -2.81 -13.98 11.67
C THR A 58 -1.79 -14.99 11.15
N GLY A 59 -0.96 -14.60 10.19
CA GLY A 59 -0.01 -15.49 9.53
C GLY A 59 -0.64 -16.56 8.64
N LEU A 60 -1.96 -16.46 8.40
CA LEU A 60 -2.75 -17.39 7.61
C LEU A 60 -2.97 -16.85 6.19
N SER A 61 -3.06 -17.79 5.26
CA SER A 61 -3.48 -17.57 3.87
C SER A 61 -4.52 -18.62 3.50
N ASP A 62 -5.19 -18.42 2.38
CA ASP A 62 -6.15 -19.41 1.85
C ASP A 62 -5.48 -20.79 1.65
N ALA A 63 -4.19 -20.83 1.28
CA ALA A 63 -3.44 -22.07 1.21
C ALA A 63 -3.16 -22.68 2.59
N LYS A 64 -2.73 -21.87 3.57
CA LYS A 64 -2.38 -22.36 4.92
C LYS A 64 -3.60 -22.87 5.68
N ILE A 65 -4.73 -22.15 5.64
CA ILE A 65 -5.94 -22.53 6.41
C ILE A 65 -6.52 -23.87 5.93
N ASN A 66 -6.28 -24.23 4.66
CA ASN A 66 -6.70 -25.50 4.06
C ASN A 66 -5.61 -26.59 4.11
N LYS A 67 -4.44 -26.32 4.69
CA LYS A 67 -3.34 -27.29 4.82
C LYS A 67 -3.78 -28.46 5.71
N LYS A 68 -3.55 -29.70 5.28
CA LYS A 68 -3.70 -30.88 6.14
C LYS A 68 -2.58 -30.90 7.17
N VAL A 69 -2.95 -30.97 8.44
CA VAL A 69 -2.03 -30.86 9.59
C VAL A 69 -2.37 -31.93 10.63
N THR A 70 -1.35 -32.48 11.29
CA THR A 70 -1.48 -33.54 12.31
C THR A 70 -1.08 -33.07 13.71
N ALA A 71 -0.89 -31.75 13.89
CA ALA A 71 -0.53 -31.14 15.15
C ALA A 71 -1.66 -31.26 16.19
N LYS A 72 -1.31 -31.07 17.47
CA LYS A 72 -2.33 -30.83 18.50
C LYS A 72 -2.76 -29.35 18.42
N PRO A 73 -4.04 -29.05 18.71
CA PRO A 73 -4.47 -27.66 18.79
C PRO A 73 -3.70 -26.93 19.90
N ASP A 74 -3.41 -25.64 19.68
CA ASP A 74 -2.73 -24.78 20.66
C ASP A 74 -3.56 -24.63 21.95
N ILE A 75 -4.88 -24.76 21.85
CA ILE A 75 -5.84 -24.48 22.93
C ILE A 75 -7.00 -25.50 22.85
N ASP A 76 -7.53 -25.91 24.01
CA ASP A 76 -8.71 -26.77 24.10
C ASP A 76 -10.00 -25.98 23.78
N ILE A 77 -10.84 -26.58 22.93
CA ILE A 77 -11.87 -25.93 22.13
C ILE A 77 -13.23 -25.96 22.84
N GLN A 78 -13.30 -26.45 24.08
CA GLN A 78 -14.55 -26.60 24.84
C GLN A 78 -15.19 -25.27 25.28
N TYR A 79 -14.47 -24.14 25.21
CA TYR A 79 -14.95 -22.82 25.70
C TYR A 79 -14.91 -21.69 24.66
N LEU A 80 -14.90 -21.99 23.35
CA LEU A 80 -14.62 -20.96 22.33
C LEU A 80 -15.87 -20.17 21.89
N SER A 81 -15.71 -18.85 21.83
CA SER A 81 -16.57 -17.89 21.13
C SER A 81 -15.79 -17.16 20.01
N CYS A 82 -16.45 -16.28 19.28
CA CYS A 82 -15.90 -15.28 18.36
C CYS A 82 -14.78 -14.44 19.02
N GLY A 83 -14.69 -14.45 20.37
CA GLY A 83 -13.55 -13.98 21.13
C GLY A 83 -12.20 -14.62 20.77
N TYR A 84 -12.21 -15.76 20.06
CA TYR A 84 -11.02 -16.38 19.49
C TYR A 84 -10.34 -15.52 18.40
N LEU A 85 -11.08 -14.61 17.74
CA LEU A 85 -10.50 -13.59 16.85
C LEU A 85 -9.40 -12.79 17.58
N TYR A 86 -9.61 -12.48 18.85
CA TYR A 86 -8.67 -11.69 19.66
C TYR A 86 -7.43 -12.48 20.05
N ILE A 87 -7.59 -13.78 20.37
CA ILE A 87 -6.49 -14.68 20.73
C ILE A 87 -5.55 -14.88 19.53
N MET A 88 -6.11 -15.08 18.34
CA MET A 88 -5.31 -15.22 17.10
C MET A 88 -4.47 -13.98 16.81
N GLY A 89 -5.05 -12.79 16.98
CA GLY A 89 -4.35 -11.53 16.76
C GLY A 89 -3.27 -11.20 17.79
N ALA A 90 -3.47 -11.62 19.05
CA ALA A 90 -2.58 -11.25 20.16
C ALA A 90 -1.40 -12.22 20.37
N GLY A 91 -1.53 -13.50 19.98
CA GLY A 91 -0.52 -14.52 20.31
C GLY A 91 -0.27 -15.62 19.27
N HIS A 92 -1.10 -15.74 18.22
CA HIS A 92 -1.00 -16.83 17.23
C HIS A 92 -0.89 -16.30 15.79
N ASN A 93 0.05 -15.37 15.56
CA ASN A 93 0.20 -14.62 14.32
C ASN A 93 1.15 -15.25 13.27
N THR A 94 1.65 -16.46 13.53
CA THR A 94 2.65 -17.13 12.67
C THR A 94 2.02 -18.07 11.64
N GLY A 95 0.75 -18.42 11.82
CA GLY A 95 0.08 -19.48 11.05
C GLY A 95 0.80 -20.81 11.20
N SER A 96 1.14 -21.18 12.45
CA SER A 96 1.74 -22.47 12.80
C SER A 96 0.76 -23.62 12.53
N ASP A 97 1.26 -24.85 12.45
CA ASP A 97 0.41 -26.02 12.24
C ASP A 97 -0.60 -26.22 13.39
N ALA A 98 -0.22 -25.87 14.62
CA ALA A 98 -1.12 -25.92 15.77
C ALA A 98 -2.22 -24.85 15.69
N SER A 99 -1.90 -23.65 15.23
CA SER A 99 -2.91 -22.61 14.98
C SER A 99 -3.85 -22.99 13.84
N ILE A 100 -3.32 -23.65 12.79
CA ILE A 100 -4.13 -24.18 11.68
C ILE A 100 -5.12 -25.23 12.19
N VAL A 101 -4.67 -26.25 12.95
CA VAL A 101 -5.57 -27.27 13.54
C VAL A 101 -6.64 -26.63 14.42
N THR A 102 -6.26 -25.66 15.25
CA THR A 102 -7.20 -24.98 16.16
C THR A 102 -8.32 -24.29 15.38
N ILE A 103 -7.97 -23.55 14.32
CA ILE A 103 -8.94 -22.90 13.45
C ILE A 103 -9.78 -23.91 12.69
N GLN A 104 -9.17 -24.94 12.12
CA GLN A 104 -9.90 -25.99 11.41
C GLN A 104 -10.95 -26.62 12.31
N ASN A 105 -10.62 -26.93 13.57
CA ASN A 105 -11.61 -27.47 14.49
C ASN A 105 -12.73 -26.47 14.81
N TYR A 106 -12.44 -25.18 14.92
CA TYR A 106 -13.47 -24.14 15.10
C TYR A 106 -14.38 -24.01 13.86
N LEU A 107 -13.83 -24.12 12.65
CA LEU A 107 -14.59 -24.17 11.40
C LEU A 107 -15.52 -25.39 11.35
N HIS A 108 -15.04 -26.59 11.73
CA HIS A 108 -15.85 -27.81 11.79
C HIS A 108 -17.03 -27.71 12.77
N LYS A 109 -16.91 -26.89 13.82
CA LYS A 109 -18.01 -26.62 14.76
C LYS A 109 -19.05 -25.64 14.19
N ASN A 110 -18.70 -24.87 13.16
CA ASN A 110 -19.53 -23.83 12.55
C ASN A 110 -19.65 -24.01 11.03
N PRO A 111 -20.08 -25.19 10.53
CA PRO A 111 -20.06 -25.52 9.11
C PRO A 111 -20.91 -24.55 8.25
N GLU A 112 -22.01 -24.01 8.78
CA GLU A 112 -22.86 -23.04 8.08
C GLU A 112 -22.19 -21.68 7.82
N TYR A 113 -21.09 -21.39 8.53
CA TYR A 113 -20.34 -20.14 8.45
C TYR A 113 -18.89 -20.35 8.02
N GLU A 114 -18.51 -21.56 7.57
CA GLU A 114 -17.14 -21.94 7.26
C GLU A 114 -16.45 -20.93 6.32
N GLU A 115 -17.10 -20.56 5.22
CA GLU A 115 -16.53 -19.62 4.24
C GLU A 115 -16.34 -18.21 4.82
N PHE A 116 -17.31 -17.72 5.60
CA PHE A 116 -17.22 -16.42 6.26
C PHE A 116 -16.04 -16.40 7.25
N LEU A 117 -15.93 -17.44 8.08
CA LEU A 117 -14.87 -17.56 9.07
C LEU A 117 -13.49 -17.74 8.42
N LYS A 118 -13.39 -18.54 7.36
CA LYS A 118 -12.13 -18.69 6.58
C LYS A 118 -11.63 -17.34 6.08
N ARG A 119 -12.51 -16.56 5.46
CA ARG A 119 -12.17 -15.21 4.96
C ARG A 119 -11.85 -14.23 6.09
N LEU A 120 -12.53 -14.36 7.22
CA LEU A 120 -12.26 -13.54 8.40
C LEU A 120 -10.86 -13.83 8.96
N PHE A 121 -10.52 -15.10 9.25
CA PHE A 121 -9.23 -15.49 9.83
C PHE A 121 -8.04 -15.28 8.89
N THR A 122 -8.25 -15.37 7.58
CA THR A 122 -7.25 -14.99 6.57
C THR A 122 -7.18 -13.48 6.33
N LYS A 123 -8.06 -12.70 6.98
CA LYS A 123 -8.27 -11.26 6.76
C LYS A 123 -8.51 -10.90 5.29
N ASN A 124 -9.04 -11.86 4.51
CA ASN A 124 -9.48 -11.71 3.11
C ASN A 124 -11.02 -11.59 3.03
N LEU A 125 -11.59 -10.74 3.89
CA LEU A 125 -13.02 -10.48 3.97
C LEU A 125 -13.32 -9.03 3.55
N PRO A 126 -13.41 -8.71 2.24
CA PRO A 126 -13.74 -7.39 1.76
C PRO A 126 -15.17 -7.02 2.18
N ILE A 127 -15.29 -6.09 3.12
CA ILE A 127 -16.58 -5.48 3.53
C ILE A 127 -16.85 -4.18 2.77
N GLY A 128 -15.88 -3.71 1.99
CA GLY A 128 -15.98 -2.52 1.14
C GLY A 128 -16.19 -1.22 1.91
N VAL A 129 -15.69 -1.16 3.14
CA VAL A 129 -15.44 0.05 3.93
C VAL A 129 -14.05 -0.07 4.55
N GLU A 130 -13.41 1.07 4.79
CA GLU A 130 -12.07 1.15 5.38
C GLU A 130 -12.15 1.59 6.85
N ALA A 131 -11.06 1.40 7.60
CA ALA A 131 -10.95 1.78 9.02
C ALA A 131 -11.40 3.23 9.29
N ALA A 132 -10.96 4.18 8.45
CA ALA A 132 -11.37 5.58 8.55
C ALA A 132 -12.88 5.79 8.38
N THR A 133 -13.54 4.95 7.58
CA THR A 133 -15.01 5.00 7.44
C THR A 133 -15.69 4.48 8.69
N ILE A 134 -15.21 3.38 9.27
CA ILE A 134 -15.73 2.84 10.53
C ILE A 134 -15.64 3.88 11.65
N ASN A 135 -14.43 4.43 11.89
CA ASN A 135 -14.22 5.45 12.92
C ASN A 135 -15.13 6.66 12.72
N LYS A 136 -15.26 7.13 11.47
CA LYS A 136 -16.12 8.28 11.14
C LYS A 136 -17.60 7.99 11.42
N VAL A 137 -18.09 6.80 11.06
CA VAL A 137 -19.51 6.45 11.24
C VAL A 137 -19.88 6.38 12.72
N TYR A 138 -18.97 5.87 13.54
CA TYR A 138 -19.22 5.70 14.98
C TYR A 138 -18.76 6.88 15.84
N GLY A 139 -18.02 7.84 15.27
CA GLY A 139 -17.57 9.04 15.99
C GLY A 139 -16.44 8.76 17.00
N GLU A 140 -15.79 7.61 16.90
CA GLU A 140 -14.82 7.08 17.88
C GLU A 140 -13.64 6.46 17.13
N GLU A 141 -12.43 6.54 17.68
CA GLU A 141 -11.25 5.87 17.13
C GLU A 141 -11.20 4.40 17.56
N ILE A 142 -11.93 3.56 16.83
CA ILE A 142 -12.00 2.11 17.08
C ILE A 142 -10.77 1.39 16.50
N ILE A 143 -10.33 1.85 15.33
CA ILE A 143 -9.22 1.26 14.57
C ILE A 143 -8.17 2.34 14.34
N PRO A 144 -6.90 2.14 14.71
CA PRO A 144 -5.85 3.09 14.40
C PRO A 144 -5.76 3.35 12.88
N VAL A 145 -5.73 4.63 12.48
CA VAL A 145 -5.58 5.02 11.07
C VAL A 145 -4.25 5.72 10.86
N TRP A 146 -3.35 5.04 10.15
CA TRP A 146 -2.07 5.59 9.73
C TRP A 146 -2.13 6.10 8.30
N GLU A 147 -2.25 7.42 8.14
CA GLU A 147 -2.13 8.09 6.85
C GLU A 147 -0.98 9.10 6.84
N VAL A 148 -0.34 9.18 5.68
CA VAL A 148 0.74 10.14 5.34
C VAL A 148 0.42 10.79 4.01
N GLN A 149 1.09 11.90 3.67
CA GLN A 149 0.88 12.59 2.40
C GLN A 149 1.25 11.71 1.21
N GLN A 150 0.35 11.66 0.21
CA GLN A 150 0.54 10.85 -0.98
C GLN A 150 0.53 11.70 -2.26
N GLY A 151 1.45 11.39 -3.18
CA GLY A 151 1.51 12.02 -4.49
C GLY A 151 0.31 11.67 -5.39
N TYR A 152 -0.27 12.69 -6.02
CA TYR A 152 -1.33 12.57 -7.02
C TYR A 152 -0.74 12.57 -8.45
N PRO A 153 -1.26 11.78 -9.40
CA PRO A 153 -0.74 11.76 -10.77
C PRO A 153 -0.86 13.14 -11.46
N ILE A 154 0.23 13.66 -12.05
CA ILE A 154 0.21 14.97 -12.72
C ILE A 154 -0.71 15.00 -13.96
N ASP A 155 -0.82 13.88 -14.68
CA ASP A 155 -1.69 13.73 -15.87
C ASP A 155 -3.19 13.91 -15.57
N LYS A 156 -3.56 13.92 -14.28
CA LYS A 156 -4.93 14.15 -13.80
C LYS A 156 -5.16 15.57 -13.29
N VAL A 157 -4.17 16.46 -13.38
CA VAL A 157 -4.24 17.82 -12.82
C VAL A 157 -3.81 18.82 -13.87
N LYS A 158 -4.69 19.80 -14.15
CA LYS A 158 -4.29 21.00 -14.88
C LYS A 158 -3.67 21.99 -13.90
N LEU A 159 -2.35 22.19 -13.98
CA LEU A 159 -1.66 23.21 -13.21
C LEU A 159 -2.12 24.61 -13.65
N LYS A 160 -2.27 25.52 -12.69
CA LYS A 160 -2.63 26.91 -12.98
C LYS A 160 -1.41 27.69 -13.46
N ASP A 161 -1.57 28.50 -14.49
CA ASP A 161 -0.50 29.36 -14.99
C ASP A 161 0.03 30.27 -13.88
N GLY A 162 1.36 30.42 -13.81
CA GLY A 162 2.03 31.23 -12.78
C GLY A 162 2.01 30.64 -11.36
N ILE A 163 1.48 29.43 -11.15
CA ILE A 163 1.56 28.78 -9.84
C ILE A 163 3.01 28.49 -9.48
N TRP A 164 3.39 28.80 -8.23
CA TRP A 164 4.69 28.38 -7.73
C TRP A 164 4.70 26.87 -7.48
N PHE A 165 5.81 26.22 -7.81
CA PHE A 165 6.08 24.83 -7.48
C PHE A 165 7.58 24.58 -7.29
N SER A 166 7.87 23.45 -6.65
CA SER A 166 9.20 22.86 -6.52
C SER A 166 9.23 21.49 -7.18
N LEU A 167 10.36 21.13 -7.79
CA LEU A 167 10.63 19.78 -8.29
C LEU A 167 11.75 19.15 -7.48
N SER A 168 11.55 17.89 -7.09
CA SER A 168 12.58 17.03 -6.52
C SER A 168 12.63 15.69 -7.26
N GLN A 169 13.73 14.96 -7.09
CA GLN A 169 13.79 13.57 -7.52
C GLN A 169 12.65 12.79 -6.84
N LYS A 170 11.99 11.91 -7.61
CA LYS A 170 11.14 10.88 -7.03
C LYS A 170 12.02 9.69 -6.66
N MET A 171 12.23 9.50 -5.37
CA MET A 171 13.02 8.37 -4.85
C MET A 171 12.27 7.05 -5.05
N ASN A 172 13.00 6.01 -5.49
CA ASN A 172 12.47 4.67 -5.71
C ASN A 172 12.85 3.73 -4.56
N GLY A 173 12.06 3.72 -3.50
CA GLY A 173 12.35 2.97 -2.29
C GLY A 173 11.09 2.51 -1.58
N ASN A 174 11.22 2.36 -0.26
CA ASN A 174 10.07 2.13 0.60
C ASN A 174 9.83 3.35 1.47
N ARG A 175 8.65 3.94 1.35
CA ARG A 175 8.20 5.05 2.20
C ARG A 175 8.42 4.74 3.68
N GLY A 176 9.21 5.58 4.34
CA GLY A 176 9.46 5.55 5.77
C GLY A 176 9.11 6.88 6.42
N THR A 177 8.50 6.83 7.60
CA THR A 177 8.16 8.01 8.38
C THR A 177 8.71 7.84 9.78
N MET A 178 9.68 8.67 10.17
CA MET A 178 10.17 8.72 11.55
C MET A 178 9.16 9.46 12.41
N TYR A 179 8.59 8.78 13.40
CA TYR A 179 7.58 9.30 14.30
C TYR A 179 7.76 8.68 15.69
N LYS A 180 8.01 9.53 16.70
CA LYS A 180 8.13 9.15 18.13
C LYS A 180 9.04 7.93 18.36
N GLY A 181 10.31 8.00 17.94
CA GLY A 181 11.24 6.88 18.12
C GLY A 181 11.29 5.86 16.97
N GLU A 182 10.28 5.83 16.11
CA GLU A 182 10.04 4.68 15.24
C GLU A 182 9.99 5.06 13.76
N LEU A 183 10.57 4.22 12.91
CA LEU A 183 10.39 4.28 11.47
C LEU A 183 9.19 3.42 11.09
N ILE A 184 8.15 4.07 10.60
CA ILE A 184 6.86 3.44 10.28
C ILE A 184 6.66 3.46 8.77
N SER A 185 6.25 2.32 8.21
CA SER A 185 5.92 2.18 6.80
C SER A 185 4.58 2.85 6.49
N ARG A 186 4.29 3.02 5.19
CA ARG A 186 2.97 3.50 4.75
C ARG A 186 1.81 2.60 5.20
N GLN A 187 2.06 1.33 5.45
CA GLN A 187 1.07 0.34 5.91
C GLN A 187 1.04 0.20 7.44
N ALA A 188 1.53 1.22 8.17
CA ALA A 188 1.58 1.26 9.63
C ALA A 188 2.50 0.21 10.30
N GLN A 189 3.40 -0.42 9.52
CA GLN A 189 4.31 -1.43 10.07
C GLN A 189 5.61 -0.78 10.50
N LYS A 190 6.10 -1.12 11.70
CA LYS A 190 7.40 -0.65 12.17
C LYS A 190 8.53 -1.38 11.43
N PHE A 191 9.48 -0.63 10.90
CA PHE A 191 10.72 -1.21 10.39
C PHE A 191 11.64 -1.60 11.56
N LYS A 192 12.32 -2.74 11.42
CA LYS A 192 13.32 -3.26 12.36
C LYS A 192 14.71 -3.27 11.71
N GLY A 193 15.77 -3.16 12.52
CA GLY A 193 17.17 -3.23 12.07
C GLY A 193 17.68 -1.94 11.41
N LEU A 194 17.09 -0.79 11.71
CA LEU A 194 17.44 0.52 11.14
C LEU A 194 18.00 1.48 12.20
N ASP A 195 18.71 0.95 13.19
CA ASP A 195 19.20 1.74 14.33
C ASP A 195 20.25 2.76 13.90
N HIS A 196 21.05 2.48 12.87
CA HIS A 196 21.98 3.45 12.28
C HIS A 196 21.28 4.72 11.76
N ILE A 197 20.10 4.58 11.16
CA ILE A 197 19.28 5.74 10.72
C ILE A 197 18.68 6.46 11.93
N LYS A 198 18.18 5.72 12.92
CA LYS A 198 17.63 6.29 14.17
C LYS A 198 18.68 7.12 14.91
N ASN A 199 19.90 6.60 15.00
CA ASN A 199 21.03 7.23 15.66
C ASN A 199 21.47 8.50 14.92
N ASP A 200 21.58 8.49 13.58
CA ASP A 200 21.90 9.71 12.82
C ASP A 200 20.85 10.81 13.02
N LEU A 201 19.56 10.45 13.04
CA LEU A 201 18.48 11.40 13.33
C LEU A 201 18.53 11.93 14.76
N LEU A 202 19.02 11.15 15.71
CA LEU A 202 19.20 11.56 17.10
C LEU A 202 20.41 12.49 17.26
N ALA A 203 21.53 12.15 16.61
CA ALA A 203 22.75 12.95 16.54
C ALA A 203 22.53 14.32 15.88
N LEU A 204 21.62 14.41 14.90
CA LEU A 204 21.16 15.67 14.30
C LEU A 204 20.62 16.66 15.36
N TYR A 205 20.07 16.15 16.45
CA TYR A 205 19.54 16.92 17.58
C TYR A 205 20.38 16.80 18.85
N ASP A 206 21.68 16.57 18.70
CA ASP A 206 22.66 16.53 19.80
C ASP A 206 22.32 15.47 20.86
N GLU A 207 21.86 14.30 20.40
CA GLU A 207 21.43 13.17 21.23
C GLU A 207 20.14 13.40 22.05
N ASP A 208 19.40 14.48 21.78
CA ASP A 208 18.15 14.80 22.47
C ASP A 208 16.94 14.18 21.76
N ALA A 209 16.45 13.07 22.32
CA ALA A 209 15.28 12.38 21.81
C ALA A 209 14.01 13.24 21.84
N SER A 210 13.84 14.12 22.83
CA SER A 210 12.67 14.99 22.95
C SER A 210 12.62 16.04 21.84
N ARG A 211 13.79 16.60 21.47
CA ARG A 211 13.92 17.54 20.35
C ARG A 211 13.68 16.85 19.02
N ARG A 212 14.22 15.64 18.81
CA ARG A 212 13.99 14.85 17.60
C ARG A 212 12.51 14.44 17.48
N ASP A 213 11.90 13.97 18.57
CA ASP A 213 10.50 13.49 18.59
C ASP A 213 9.46 14.63 18.56
N ALA A 214 9.90 15.88 18.68
CA ALA A 214 9.06 17.04 18.36
C ALA A 214 8.74 17.16 16.86
N TRP A 215 9.44 16.39 16.02
CA TRP A 215 9.30 16.39 14.56
C TRP A 215 8.95 15.01 14.01
N VAL A 216 8.25 15.03 12.87
CA VAL A 216 8.02 13.88 12.00
C VAL A 216 8.87 14.08 10.76
N PHE A 217 9.73 13.11 10.45
CA PHE A 217 10.53 13.12 9.24
C PHE A 217 9.91 12.15 8.24
N ASP A 218 9.53 12.66 7.08
CA ASP A 218 8.87 11.90 6.04
C ASP A 218 9.82 11.74 4.85
N GLY A 219 10.03 10.50 4.43
CA GLY A 219 11.10 10.19 3.49
C GLY A 219 10.97 8.82 2.84
N GLU A 220 12.00 8.43 2.11
CA GLU A 220 12.10 7.15 1.45
C GLU A 220 13.32 6.38 1.99
N LEU A 221 13.12 5.12 2.37
CA LEU A 221 14.20 4.20 2.71
C LEU A 221 14.76 3.59 1.42
N ILE A 222 16.04 3.85 1.15
CA ILE A 222 16.71 3.57 -0.12
C ILE A 222 17.99 2.76 0.12
N TYR A 223 18.31 1.83 -0.78
CA TYR A 223 19.60 1.14 -0.75
C TYR A 223 20.73 2.11 -1.11
N LYS A 224 21.80 2.14 -0.32
CA LYS A 224 22.97 3.02 -0.55
C LYS A 224 23.65 2.78 -1.90
N ASN A 225 23.50 1.58 -2.47
CA ASN A 225 23.90 1.22 -3.82
C ASN A 225 25.39 1.49 -4.15
N PRO A 226 26.35 1.03 -3.32
CA PRO A 226 27.78 1.18 -3.64
C PRO A 226 28.17 0.44 -4.93
N GLU A 227 27.43 -0.60 -5.31
CA GLU A 227 27.64 -1.37 -6.54
C GLU A 227 27.17 -0.64 -7.81
N ARG A 228 26.48 0.51 -7.68
CA ARG A 228 25.94 1.30 -8.80
C ARG A 228 25.00 0.50 -9.70
N MET A 229 24.15 -0.31 -9.10
CA MET A 229 23.04 -0.98 -9.79
C MET A 229 22.09 0.06 -10.41
N SER A 230 21.32 -0.34 -11.42
CA SER A 230 20.19 0.47 -11.90
C SER A 230 19.21 0.79 -10.77
N ASP A 231 18.46 1.87 -10.87
CA ASP A 231 17.46 2.30 -9.88
C ASP A 231 16.44 1.20 -9.60
N GLY A 232 15.97 0.51 -10.64
CA GLY A 232 15.07 -0.62 -10.53
C GLY A 232 15.69 -1.82 -9.77
N GLU A 233 16.95 -2.13 -9.99
CA GLU A 233 17.67 -3.21 -9.27
C GLU A 233 17.93 -2.84 -7.81
N ALA A 234 18.43 -1.63 -7.55
CA ALA A 234 18.67 -1.11 -6.22
C ALA A 234 17.39 -1.08 -5.38
N PHE A 235 16.26 -0.69 -5.98
CA PHE A 235 14.94 -0.74 -5.37
C PHE A 235 14.55 -2.17 -4.95
N ARG A 236 14.70 -3.16 -5.85
CA ARG A 236 14.38 -4.57 -5.57
C ARG A 236 15.28 -5.17 -4.51
N TYR A 237 16.56 -4.79 -4.48
CA TYR A 237 17.51 -5.23 -3.47
C TYR A 237 17.17 -4.61 -2.11
N GLY A 238 17.03 -3.29 -2.03
CA GLY A 238 16.70 -2.56 -0.81
C GLY A 238 15.38 -3.01 -0.18
N THR A 239 14.35 -3.25 -1.01
CA THR A 239 13.07 -3.82 -0.56
C THR A 239 13.24 -5.23 0.01
N GLY A 240 14.07 -6.06 -0.63
CA GLY A 240 14.41 -7.39 -0.11
C GLY A 240 15.09 -7.32 1.26
N LEU A 241 16.08 -6.44 1.42
CA LEU A 241 16.79 -6.24 2.68
C LEU A 241 15.85 -5.73 3.79
N LEU A 242 15.00 -4.74 3.49
CA LEU A 242 14.02 -4.20 4.44
C LEU A 242 13.02 -5.26 4.94
N ASN A 243 12.60 -6.18 4.07
CA ASN A 243 11.66 -7.25 4.40
C ASN A 243 12.31 -8.51 4.99
N SER A 244 13.65 -8.57 5.02
CA SER A 244 14.37 -9.70 5.60
C SER A 244 14.40 -9.65 7.13
N ASP A 245 14.63 -10.82 7.74
CA ASP A 245 14.90 -10.99 9.18
C ASP A 245 16.34 -10.57 9.58
N ASN A 246 17.12 -10.04 8.63
CA ASN A 246 18.46 -9.55 8.94
C ASN A 246 18.39 -8.42 9.97
N LYS A 247 19.18 -8.55 11.05
CA LYS A 247 19.27 -7.53 12.10
C LYS A 247 20.05 -6.31 11.64
N ASP A 248 21.01 -6.50 10.73
CA ASP A 248 21.82 -5.44 10.16
C ASP A 248 21.25 -5.03 8.79
N LYS A 249 20.78 -3.78 8.69
CA LYS A 249 20.33 -3.17 7.45
C LYS A 249 21.06 -1.86 7.17
N THR A 250 22.32 -1.76 7.58
CA THR A 250 23.22 -0.59 7.37
C THR A 250 23.41 -0.18 5.91
N GLY A 251 23.15 -1.09 4.98
CA GLY A 251 23.07 -0.80 3.54
C GLY A 251 21.89 0.10 3.13
N ILE A 252 20.94 0.37 4.03
CA ILE A 252 19.81 1.29 3.80
C ILE A 252 20.14 2.68 4.34
N LYS A 253 19.75 3.73 3.62
CA LYS A 253 19.72 5.12 4.08
C LYS A 253 18.30 5.68 4.04
N PHE A 254 18.08 6.80 4.73
CA PHE A 254 16.79 7.50 4.76
C PHE A 254 16.86 8.86 4.07
N VAL A 255 16.13 8.98 2.96
CA VAL A 255 16.08 10.17 2.11
C VAL A 255 14.85 10.99 2.46
N ILE A 256 15.04 12.04 3.25
CA ILE A 256 13.99 12.89 3.80
C ILE A 256 13.54 13.90 2.76
N PHE A 257 12.22 14.00 2.53
CA PHE A 257 11.63 14.98 1.61
C PHE A 257 10.62 15.92 2.25
N ASP A 258 10.24 15.70 3.51
CA ASP A 258 9.40 16.63 4.28
C ASP A 258 9.63 16.47 5.79
N VAL A 259 9.38 17.53 6.56
CA VAL A 259 9.48 17.54 8.03
C VAL A 259 8.32 18.36 8.61
N ILE A 260 7.62 17.78 9.58
CA ILE A 260 6.37 18.32 10.13
C ILE A 260 6.43 18.31 11.67
N PRO A 261 5.99 19.36 12.38
CA PRO A 261 5.86 19.28 13.84
C PRO A 261 4.93 18.14 14.24
N VAL A 262 5.33 17.34 15.23
CA VAL A 262 4.55 16.17 15.70
C VAL A 262 3.13 16.57 16.13
N VAL A 263 2.99 17.74 16.77
CA VAL A 263 1.70 18.29 17.20
C VAL A 263 0.75 18.59 16.05
N GLU A 264 1.26 18.99 14.88
CA GLU A 264 0.44 19.23 13.69
C GLU A 264 0.11 17.93 12.95
N PHE A 265 1.06 16.98 12.94
CA PHE A 265 0.86 15.65 12.37
C PHE A 265 -0.23 14.86 13.12
N ASP A 266 -0.18 14.88 14.46
CA ASP A 266 -1.15 14.21 15.35
C ASP A 266 -2.56 14.80 15.16
N ARG A 267 -2.66 16.13 15.01
CA ARG A 267 -3.93 16.82 14.74
C ARG A 267 -4.44 16.63 13.30
N GLY A 268 -3.63 16.03 12.41
CA GLY A 268 -3.96 15.84 11.00
C GLY A 268 -4.10 17.14 10.19
N LYS A 269 -3.65 18.27 10.75
CA LYS A 269 -3.80 19.60 10.16
C LYS A 269 -2.50 20.37 10.31
N CYS A 270 -1.64 20.24 9.32
CA CYS A 270 -0.48 21.10 9.17
C CYS A 270 -0.91 22.49 8.68
N THR A 271 -0.32 23.53 9.24
CA THR A 271 -0.59 24.92 8.81
C THR A 271 0.58 25.52 8.04
N ILE A 272 1.78 24.93 8.17
CA ILE A 272 3.01 25.41 7.55
C ILE A 272 3.00 25.09 6.05
N PRO A 273 3.08 26.10 5.15
CA PRO A 273 3.14 25.88 3.70
C PRO A 273 4.43 25.18 3.26
N TYR A 274 4.38 24.49 2.11
CA TYR A 274 5.52 23.70 1.63
C TYR A 274 6.79 24.54 1.40
N LYS A 275 6.66 25.80 0.94
CA LYS A 275 7.83 26.70 0.80
C LYS A 275 8.65 26.81 2.09
N ILE A 276 7.96 26.99 3.22
CA ILE A 276 8.60 27.15 4.52
C ILE A 276 9.24 25.83 4.98
N ARG A 277 8.52 24.70 4.82
CA ARG A 277 9.08 23.37 5.14
C ARG A 277 10.32 23.06 4.29
N ARG A 278 10.33 23.46 3.02
CA ARG A 278 11.46 23.33 2.09
C ARG A 278 12.68 24.14 2.52
N ILE A 279 12.51 25.34 3.11
CA ILE A 279 13.62 26.07 3.72
C ILE A 279 14.20 25.26 4.88
N GLY A 280 13.35 24.71 5.75
CA GLY A 280 13.77 23.82 6.83
C GLY A 280 14.57 22.61 6.34
N LEU A 281 14.15 21.96 5.24
CA LEU A 281 14.90 20.87 4.62
C LEU A 281 16.31 21.31 4.16
N ASN A 282 16.46 22.53 3.62
CA ASN A 282 17.78 23.03 3.24
C ASN A 282 18.68 23.27 4.46
N CYS A 283 18.13 23.77 5.57
CA CYS A 283 18.87 23.90 6.83
C CYS A 283 19.30 22.53 7.37
N LEU A 284 18.41 21.54 7.33
CA LEU A 284 18.73 20.16 7.72
C LEU A 284 19.83 19.57 6.84
N ARG A 285 19.82 19.83 5.53
CA ARG A 285 20.89 19.37 4.62
C ARG A 285 22.25 19.89 5.08
N ALA A 286 22.35 21.18 5.43
CA ALA A 286 23.59 21.78 5.91
C ALA A 286 24.06 21.14 7.24
N GLU A 287 23.14 20.91 8.17
CA GLU A 287 23.45 20.27 9.45
C GLU A 287 23.90 18.80 9.31
N ILE A 288 23.24 18.04 8.42
CA ILE A 288 23.64 16.67 8.07
C ILE A 288 25.09 16.64 7.56
N THR A 289 25.43 17.55 6.65
CA THR A 289 26.80 17.68 6.13
C THR A 289 27.79 18.08 7.22
N ARG A 290 27.44 19.09 8.04
CA ARG A 290 28.30 19.60 9.12
C ARG A 290 28.62 18.55 10.17
N LYS A 291 27.65 17.66 10.48
CA LYS A 291 27.80 16.58 11.46
C LYS A 291 28.32 15.27 10.85
N HIS A 292 28.60 15.23 9.54
CA HIS A 292 29.08 14.03 8.83
C HIS A 292 28.15 12.81 9.01
N LEU A 293 26.84 13.03 8.94
CA LEU A 293 25.85 11.95 9.05
C LEU A 293 25.69 11.23 7.70
N GLU A 294 25.86 9.92 7.68
CA GLU A 294 25.97 9.12 6.44
C GLU A 294 24.71 8.30 6.10
N ASN A 295 23.80 8.15 7.08
CA ASN A 295 22.63 7.28 6.97
C ASN A 295 21.35 8.06 6.65
N ILE A 296 21.42 9.38 6.67
CA ILE A 296 20.31 10.27 6.31
C ILE A 296 20.74 11.30 5.27
N GLU A 297 19.83 11.67 4.39
CA GLU A 297 20.05 12.73 3.41
C GLU A 297 18.75 13.47 3.11
N ILE A 298 18.85 14.69 2.57
CA ILE A 298 17.69 15.42 2.07
C ILE A 298 17.55 15.18 0.57
N VAL A 299 16.34 14.88 0.12
CA VAL A 299 16.02 14.61 -1.29
C VAL A 299 16.65 15.64 -2.25
N PRO A 300 17.18 15.22 -3.40
CA PRO A 300 17.67 16.14 -4.42
C PRO A 300 16.54 17.02 -4.96
N MET A 301 16.70 18.34 -4.86
CA MET A 301 15.78 19.34 -5.40
C MET A 301 16.39 19.96 -6.64
N VAL A 302 15.61 20.02 -7.73
CA VAL A 302 16.12 20.39 -9.05
C VAL A 302 15.55 21.69 -9.59
N TYR A 303 14.39 22.13 -9.08
CA TYR A 303 13.77 23.38 -9.53
C TYR A 303 12.88 24.00 -8.45
N GLU A 304 12.80 25.32 -8.44
CA GLU A 304 11.79 26.10 -7.74
C GLU A 304 11.44 27.33 -8.57
N GLY A 305 10.14 27.60 -8.75
CA GLY A 305 9.67 28.75 -9.50
C GLY A 305 8.27 28.56 -10.06
N THR A 306 7.96 29.28 -11.14
CA THR A 306 6.63 29.31 -11.77
C THR A 306 6.64 28.87 -13.23
N ASP A 307 7.82 28.63 -13.82
CA ASP A 307 7.97 28.24 -15.22
C ASP A 307 7.70 26.74 -15.40
N GLN A 308 6.49 26.41 -15.85
CA GLN A 308 6.09 25.01 -16.08
C GLN A 308 6.80 24.37 -17.28
N SER A 309 7.42 25.14 -18.17
CA SER A 309 8.12 24.59 -19.35
C SER A 309 9.36 23.77 -18.99
N VAL A 310 9.86 23.91 -17.76
CA VAL A 310 10.99 23.12 -17.24
C VAL A 310 10.61 21.70 -16.87
N ILE A 311 9.32 21.41 -16.62
CA ILE A 311 8.85 20.10 -16.17
C ILE A 311 9.23 18.98 -17.15
N PRO A 312 8.94 19.07 -18.47
CA PRO A 312 9.36 18.03 -19.41
C PRO A 312 10.89 17.90 -19.49
N LYS A 313 11.64 19.00 -19.44
CA LYS A 313 13.12 18.98 -19.48
C LYS A 313 13.73 18.22 -18.29
N TRP A 314 13.20 18.47 -17.09
CA TRP A 314 13.64 17.73 -15.90
C TRP A 314 13.18 16.27 -15.91
N LEU A 315 12.04 15.97 -16.56
CA LEU A 315 11.62 14.58 -16.72
C LEU A 315 12.55 13.84 -17.68
N ASP A 316 13.01 14.49 -18.75
CA ASP A 316 14.00 13.92 -19.67
C ASP A 316 15.34 13.71 -18.95
N TYR A 317 15.81 14.71 -18.19
CA TYR A 317 16.99 14.58 -17.33
C TYR A 317 16.84 13.41 -16.34
N ALA A 318 15.68 13.26 -15.70
CA ALA A 318 15.40 12.17 -14.77
C ALA A 318 15.51 10.81 -15.47
N VAL A 319 14.99 10.66 -16.70
CA VAL A 319 15.12 9.43 -17.48
C VAL A 319 16.57 9.15 -17.85
N GLU A 320 17.32 10.17 -18.29
CA GLU A 320 18.74 10.04 -18.65
C GLU A 320 19.63 9.63 -17.46
N HIS A 321 19.23 9.97 -16.24
CA HIS A 321 19.94 9.66 -15.00
C HIS A 321 19.34 8.46 -14.23
N ASP A 322 18.50 7.67 -14.88
CA ASP A 322 17.86 6.48 -14.31
C ASP A 322 17.05 6.76 -13.03
N TRP A 323 16.39 7.92 -12.95
CA TRP A 323 15.48 8.23 -11.85
C TRP A 323 14.08 7.69 -12.13
N GLU A 324 13.37 7.26 -11.09
CA GLU A 324 11.96 6.85 -11.22
C GLU A 324 11.05 7.97 -11.74
N GLY A 325 11.44 9.23 -11.53
CA GLY A 325 10.79 10.42 -12.05
C GLY A 325 10.95 11.63 -11.14
N LEU A 326 9.93 12.49 -11.09
CA LEU A 326 9.93 13.71 -10.29
C LEU A 326 8.74 13.77 -9.34
N MET A 327 8.93 14.47 -8.22
CA MET A 327 7.86 14.94 -7.35
C MET A 327 7.72 16.45 -7.53
N LEU A 328 6.50 16.92 -7.79
CA LEU A 328 6.16 18.33 -7.87
C LEU A 328 5.34 18.72 -6.64
N ASN A 329 5.81 19.69 -5.87
CA ASN A 329 5.07 20.22 -4.73
C ASN A 329 4.71 21.69 -4.97
N THR A 330 3.42 21.99 -4.86
CA THR A 330 2.90 23.36 -4.82
C THR A 330 2.95 23.90 -3.39
N ASP A 331 2.75 25.21 -3.21
CA ASP A 331 2.82 25.86 -1.91
C ASP A 331 1.58 25.59 -1.05
N VAL A 332 1.44 24.35 -0.57
CA VAL A 332 0.32 23.93 0.28
C VAL A 332 0.80 23.29 1.58
N PRO A 333 -0.01 23.32 2.65
CA PRO A 333 0.31 22.61 3.88
C PRO A 333 0.33 21.09 3.70
N TYR A 334 1.03 20.40 4.60
CA TYR A 334 1.07 18.94 4.61
C TYR A 334 -0.32 18.36 4.90
N ARG A 335 -0.69 17.28 4.19
CA ARG A 335 -1.96 16.58 4.44
C ARG A 335 -1.70 15.09 4.55
N ARG A 336 -2.21 14.45 5.60
CA ARG A 336 -2.21 12.99 5.78
C ARG A 336 -3.21 12.31 4.83
N ALA A 337 -3.14 12.63 3.54
CA ALA A 337 -4.04 12.14 2.51
C ALA A 337 -3.40 12.34 1.13
N ARG A 338 -4.06 11.82 0.09
CA ARG A 338 -3.73 12.18 -1.29
C ARG A 338 -4.39 13.50 -1.67
N HIS A 339 -3.63 14.42 -2.28
CA HIS A 339 -4.17 15.70 -2.76
C HIS A 339 -3.37 16.21 -3.97
N ASN A 340 -3.96 17.15 -4.72
CA ASN A 340 -3.40 17.71 -5.96
C ASN A 340 -2.31 18.77 -5.75
N GLY A 341 -1.80 18.94 -4.53
CA GLY A 341 -0.71 19.87 -4.24
C GLY A 341 0.66 19.20 -4.12
N CYS A 342 0.69 17.87 -4.13
CA CYS A 342 1.87 17.02 -4.18
C CYS A 342 1.65 16.03 -5.33
N LEU A 343 2.38 16.19 -6.42
CA LEU A 343 2.18 15.47 -7.66
C LEU A 343 3.37 14.56 -7.96
N LYS A 344 3.09 13.41 -8.58
CA LYS A 344 4.12 12.49 -9.09
C LYS A 344 4.13 12.54 -10.61
N ILE A 345 5.33 12.62 -11.17
CA ILE A 345 5.60 12.71 -12.60
C ILE A 345 6.49 11.52 -12.95
N LYS A 346 6.05 10.68 -13.88
CA LYS A 346 6.80 9.51 -14.35
C LYS A 346 6.65 9.38 -15.85
N ARG A 347 7.67 8.84 -16.52
CA ARG A 347 7.57 8.39 -17.91
C ARG A 347 6.90 7.02 -17.93
N PHE A 348 6.00 6.83 -18.90
CA PHE A 348 5.44 5.53 -19.26
C PHE A 348 5.67 5.33 -20.75
N TYR A 349 5.90 4.09 -21.13
CA TYR A 349 6.04 3.63 -22.51
C TYR A 349 4.82 2.78 -22.88
N THR A 350 4.61 2.57 -24.17
CA THR A 350 3.52 1.74 -24.69
C THR A 350 4.04 0.55 -25.45
N VAL A 351 3.32 -0.55 -25.37
CA VAL A 351 3.63 -1.82 -26.04
C VAL A 351 2.33 -2.43 -26.55
N ASP A 352 2.38 -3.02 -27.74
CA ASP A 352 1.26 -3.74 -28.33
C ASP A 352 1.50 -5.25 -28.21
N LEU A 353 0.68 -5.94 -27.43
CA LEU A 353 0.87 -7.35 -27.09
C LEU A 353 -0.33 -8.19 -27.49
N ARG A 354 -0.07 -9.47 -27.76
CA ARG A 354 -1.11 -10.42 -28.15
C ARG A 354 -1.75 -11.04 -26.93
N ILE A 355 -3.08 -11.04 -26.87
CA ILE A 355 -3.84 -11.72 -25.83
C ILE A 355 -3.78 -13.23 -26.07
N THR A 356 -3.29 -13.98 -25.10
CA THR A 356 -3.18 -15.45 -25.17
C THR A 356 -4.24 -16.14 -24.32
N ALA A 357 -4.67 -15.54 -23.22
CA ALA A 357 -5.73 -16.06 -22.37
C ALA A 357 -6.43 -14.93 -21.58
N ILE A 358 -7.52 -15.29 -20.92
CA ILE A 358 -8.29 -14.41 -20.03
C ILE A 358 -8.47 -15.12 -18.69
N GLU A 359 -8.13 -14.45 -17.59
CA GLU A 359 -8.26 -14.99 -16.24
C GLU A 359 -9.44 -14.33 -15.51
N GLU A 360 -10.17 -15.11 -14.70
CA GLU A 360 -11.29 -14.64 -13.88
C GLU A 360 -10.81 -13.70 -12.77
N GLY A 361 -11.64 -12.71 -12.43
CA GLY A 361 -11.40 -11.82 -11.32
C GLY A 361 -11.68 -12.48 -9.96
N GLN A 362 -11.07 -11.92 -8.92
CA GLN A 362 -11.32 -12.32 -7.54
C GLN A 362 -12.24 -11.31 -6.85
N ASN A 363 -12.86 -11.73 -5.74
CA ASN A 363 -13.67 -10.87 -4.87
C ASN A 363 -14.77 -10.13 -5.66
N ARG A 364 -14.75 -8.78 -5.68
CA ARG A 364 -15.76 -7.97 -6.40
C ARG A 364 -15.81 -8.24 -7.91
N LEU A 365 -14.77 -8.86 -8.45
CA LEU A 365 -14.61 -9.17 -9.87
C LEU A 365 -14.89 -10.65 -10.19
N ALA A 366 -15.29 -11.46 -9.21
CA ALA A 366 -15.71 -12.84 -9.46
C ALA A 366 -16.87 -12.87 -10.47
N GLY A 367 -16.84 -13.81 -11.41
CA GLY A 367 -17.73 -13.89 -12.56
C GLY A 367 -17.48 -12.84 -13.64
N THR A 368 -16.33 -12.16 -13.64
CA THR A 368 -15.90 -11.20 -14.68
C THR A 368 -14.41 -11.34 -14.97
N MET A 369 -13.91 -10.64 -16.00
CA MET A 369 -12.50 -10.65 -16.35
C MET A 369 -11.68 -9.99 -15.24
N GLY A 370 -10.70 -10.73 -14.71
CA GLY A 370 -9.69 -10.25 -13.76
C GLY A 370 -8.50 -9.63 -14.47
N ALA A 371 -7.93 -10.36 -15.43
CA ALA A 371 -6.78 -9.94 -16.21
C ALA A 371 -6.79 -10.52 -17.62
N LEU A 372 -6.17 -9.80 -18.55
CA LEU A 372 -5.72 -10.39 -19.81
C LEU A 372 -4.35 -11.04 -19.57
N VAL A 373 -4.15 -12.25 -20.07
CA VAL A 373 -2.83 -12.86 -20.21
C VAL A 373 -2.33 -12.52 -21.61
N VAL A 374 -1.14 -11.95 -21.70
CA VAL A 374 -0.54 -11.53 -22.97
C VAL A 374 0.86 -12.08 -23.12
N ASP A 375 1.27 -12.31 -24.37
CA ASP A 375 2.62 -12.73 -24.73
C ASP A 375 3.55 -11.51 -24.91
N TYR A 376 4.64 -11.48 -24.15
CA TYR A 376 5.74 -10.53 -24.27
C TYR A 376 7.04 -11.27 -24.52
N LYS A 377 7.49 -11.28 -25.78
CA LYS A 377 8.72 -11.94 -26.22
C LYS A 377 8.80 -13.43 -25.81
N GLY A 378 7.69 -14.15 -25.87
CA GLY A 378 7.59 -15.56 -25.47
C GLY A 378 7.25 -15.79 -24.00
N ASN A 379 7.05 -14.72 -23.21
CA ASN A 379 6.74 -14.79 -21.79
C ASN A 379 5.32 -14.32 -21.50
N GLU A 380 4.57 -15.07 -20.71
CA GLU A 380 3.24 -14.65 -20.28
C GLU A 380 3.32 -13.57 -19.19
N LEU A 381 2.60 -12.48 -19.39
CA LEU A 381 2.35 -11.47 -18.36
C LEU A 381 0.86 -11.18 -18.21
N ARG A 382 0.48 -10.67 -17.05
CA ARG A 382 -0.91 -10.39 -16.69
C ARG A 382 -1.16 -8.88 -16.67
N VAL A 383 -2.16 -8.44 -17.43
CA VAL A 383 -2.64 -7.05 -17.45
C VAL A 383 -4.00 -7.00 -16.78
N GLY A 384 -4.00 -6.66 -15.49
CA GLY A 384 -5.21 -6.61 -14.66
C GLY A 384 -5.74 -5.20 -14.38
N SER A 385 -4.99 -4.15 -14.75
CA SER A 385 -5.32 -2.75 -14.47
C SER A 385 -5.70 -2.00 -15.74
N GLY A 386 -6.52 -0.94 -15.60
CA GLY A 386 -6.90 -0.04 -16.71
C GLY A 386 -8.30 -0.28 -17.29
N PHE A 387 -8.99 -1.33 -16.86
CA PHE A 387 -10.34 -1.68 -17.33
C PHE A 387 -11.44 -1.12 -16.42
N ASP A 388 -12.53 -0.64 -17.03
CA ASP A 388 -13.80 -0.42 -16.35
C ASP A 388 -14.59 -1.74 -16.17
N ASP A 389 -15.60 -1.71 -15.29
CA ASP A 389 -16.38 -2.92 -14.96
C ASP A 389 -17.21 -3.43 -16.16
N ALA A 390 -17.62 -2.54 -17.09
CA ALA A 390 -18.37 -2.92 -18.28
C ALA A 390 -17.52 -3.72 -19.26
N THR A 391 -16.29 -3.26 -19.50
CA THR A 391 -15.29 -3.94 -20.34
C THR A 391 -14.97 -5.31 -19.75
N ARG A 392 -14.80 -5.41 -18.43
CA ARG A 392 -14.55 -6.70 -17.77
C ARG A 392 -15.66 -7.72 -17.99
N ALA A 393 -16.92 -7.29 -17.91
CA ALA A 393 -18.06 -8.15 -18.16
C ALA A 393 -18.15 -8.57 -19.63
N ALA A 394 -17.93 -7.63 -20.56
CA ALA A 394 -17.98 -7.91 -22.00
C ALA A 394 -16.90 -8.90 -22.45
N VAL A 395 -15.66 -8.72 -21.97
CA VAL A 395 -14.52 -9.61 -22.26
C VAL A 395 -14.77 -11.01 -21.70
N TRP A 396 -15.26 -11.11 -20.46
CA TRP A 396 -15.53 -12.39 -19.83
C TRP A 396 -16.67 -13.17 -20.48
N ALA A 397 -17.70 -12.46 -20.96
CA ALA A 397 -18.81 -13.09 -21.65
C ALA A 397 -18.44 -13.59 -23.06
N ASN A 398 -17.37 -13.06 -23.68
CA ASN A 398 -17.01 -13.36 -25.07
C ASN A 398 -15.49 -13.54 -25.26
N PRO A 399 -14.81 -14.44 -24.53
CA PRO A 399 -13.35 -14.52 -24.52
C PRO A 399 -12.74 -14.77 -25.91
N ASP A 400 -13.40 -15.57 -26.74
CA ASP A 400 -12.96 -15.90 -28.10
C ASP A 400 -12.88 -14.68 -29.03
N ASN A 401 -13.64 -13.61 -28.75
CA ASN A 401 -13.57 -12.37 -29.50
C ASN A 401 -12.31 -11.54 -29.21
N TYR A 402 -11.54 -11.90 -28.18
CA TYR A 402 -10.38 -11.15 -27.71
C TYR A 402 -9.09 -11.95 -27.74
N ILE A 403 -9.14 -13.28 -27.52
CA ILE A 403 -7.95 -14.13 -27.64
C ILE A 403 -7.40 -14.05 -29.07
N GLY A 404 -6.08 -13.86 -29.19
CA GLY A 404 -5.37 -13.64 -30.45
C GLY A 404 -5.32 -12.19 -30.91
N LYS A 405 -6.16 -11.30 -30.37
CA LYS A 405 -6.12 -9.86 -30.70
C LYS A 405 -4.97 -9.13 -30.03
N ILE A 406 -4.67 -7.95 -30.55
CA ILE A 406 -3.64 -7.06 -30.03
C ILE A 406 -4.25 -6.06 -29.03
N VAL A 407 -3.53 -5.83 -27.94
CA VAL A 407 -3.86 -4.86 -26.91
C VAL A 407 -2.69 -3.91 -26.68
N GLU A 408 -2.98 -2.62 -26.64
CA GLU A 408 -2.02 -1.59 -26.26
C GLU A 408 -2.01 -1.49 -24.75
N CYS A 409 -0.84 -1.73 -24.17
CA CYS A 409 -0.56 -1.60 -22.76
C CYS A 409 0.46 -0.50 -22.54
N LYS A 410 0.33 0.25 -21.45
CA LYS A 410 1.41 1.10 -20.97
C LYS A 410 2.17 0.42 -19.83
N TYR A 411 3.46 0.68 -19.76
CA TYR A 411 4.36 0.15 -18.73
C TYR A 411 5.38 1.20 -18.31
N LYS A 412 6.01 1.01 -17.14
CA LYS A 412 7.05 1.91 -16.64
C LYS A 412 8.43 1.55 -17.21
N GLU A 413 8.86 0.31 -17.00
CA GLU A 413 10.17 -0.19 -17.42
C GLU A 413 10.10 -1.70 -17.66
N VAL A 414 11.07 -2.23 -18.40
CA VAL A 414 11.29 -3.67 -18.52
C VAL A 414 12.02 -4.15 -17.26
N THR A 415 11.60 -5.28 -16.72
CA THR A 415 12.16 -5.91 -15.52
C THR A 415 12.44 -7.38 -15.79
N MET A 416 13.18 -8.04 -14.91
CA MET A 416 13.46 -9.47 -15.01
C MET A 416 12.93 -10.22 -13.78
N ASP A 417 12.33 -11.38 -14.01
CA ASP A 417 11.97 -12.30 -12.93
C ASP A 417 13.24 -12.87 -12.28
N LYS A 418 13.30 -12.83 -10.94
CA LYS A 418 14.50 -13.26 -10.20
C LYS A 418 14.78 -14.76 -10.30
N LYS A 419 13.78 -15.59 -10.58
CA LYS A 419 13.92 -17.06 -10.62
C LYS A 419 14.18 -17.55 -12.04
N THR A 420 13.46 -17.02 -13.02
CA THR A 420 13.52 -17.49 -14.40
C THR A 420 14.46 -16.66 -15.27
N GLY A 421 14.78 -15.43 -14.86
CA GLY A 421 15.55 -14.48 -15.67
C GLY A 421 14.79 -13.91 -16.87
N LEU A 422 13.50 -14.25 -17.00
CA LEU A 422 12.67 -13.84 -18.14
C LEU A 422 12.24 -12.37 -17.99
N GLU A 423 12.16 -11.67 -19.11
CA GLU A 423 11.69 -10.29 -19.13
C GLU A 423 10.19 -10.20 -18.78
N SER A 424 9.84 -9.14 -18.06
CA SER A 424 8.48 -8.75 -17.72
C SER A 424 8.35 -7.23 -17.73
N LEU A 425 7.14 -6.72 -17.56
CA LEU A 425 6.86 -5.29 -17.57
C LEU A 425 6.46 -4.81 -16.17
N GLN A 426 7.01 -3.68 -15.74
CA GLN A 426 6.59 -3.05 -14.49
C GLN A 426 5.33 -2.21 -14.71
N PHE A 427 4.31 -2.45 -13.87
CA PHE A 427 3.00 -1.76 -13.89
C PHE A 427 2.25 -1.78 -15.23
N PRO A 428 2.13 -2.95 -15.91
CA PRO A 428 1.41 -3.04 -17.16
C PRO A 428 -0.06 -2.66 -16.93
N THR A 429 -0.54 -1.69 -17.70
CA THR A 429 -1.89 -1.14 -17.60
C THR A 429 -2.51 -1.06 -18.98
N PHE A 430 -3.71 -1.60 -19.14
CA PHE A 430 -4.48 -1.49 -20.37
C PHE A 430 -4.68 -0.04 -20.80
N VAL A 431 -4.50 0.22 -22.09
CA VAL A 431 -4.83 1.50 -22.74
C VAL A 431 -6.04 1.31 -23.64
N ARG A 432 -5.96 0.39 -24.61
CA ARG A 432 -7.03 0.10 -25.58
C ARG A 432 -6.80 -1.23 -26.29
N PHE A 433 -7.86 -1.80 -26.84
CA PHE A 433 -7.75 -2.84 -27.86
C PHE A 433 -7.29 -2.21 -29.19
N ARG A 434 -6.50 -2.95 -29.96
CA ARG A 434 -5.93 -2.51 -31.24
C ARG A 434 -6.59 -3.25 -32.38
N ASP A 435 -7.82 -2.88 -32.69
CA ASP A 435 -8.56 -3.43 -33.84
C ASP A 435 -7.93 -3.04 -35.20
N ASP A 436 -6.97 -2.11 -35.18
CA ASP A 436 -6.17 -1.65 -36.31
C ASP A 436 -4.87 -2.43 -36.51
N LYS A 437 -4.54 -3.41 -35.65
CA LYS A 437 -3.29 -4.17 -35.70
C LYS A 437 -3.50 -5.67 -35.47
N ASN A 438 -2.69 -6.47 -36.17
CA ASN A 438 -2.62 -7.93 -35.98
C ASN A 438 -1.25 -8.41 -35.46
N GLU A 439 -0.28 -7.49 -35.36
CA GLU A 439 1.10 -7.78 -34.96
C GLU A 439 1.47 -7.10 -33.65
N VAL A 440 2.40 -7.72 -32.93
CA VAL A 440 2.98 -7.16 -31.70
C VAL A 440 3.98 -6.06 -32.03
N SER A 441 4.12 -5.08 -31.15
CA SER A 441 5.11 -4.01 -31.29
C SER A 441 5.67 -3.67 -29.92
N TYR A 442 7.00 -3.65 -29.81
CA TYR A 442 7.70 -3.51 -28.53
C TYR A 442 8.03 -2.06 -28.14
N GLY A 443 7.60 -1.09 -28.95
CA GLY A 443 7.98 0.32 -28.79
C GLY A 443 9.28 0.63 -29.49
#